data_AF-A0A2X3DCU8-F1
#
_entry.id   AF-A0A2X3DCU8-F1
#
_cell.length_a   1.000
_cell.length_b   1.000
_cell.length_c   1.000
_cell.angle_alpha   90.00
_cell.angle_beta   90.00
_cell.angle_gamma   90.00
#
_symmetry.space_group_name_H-M   'P 1'
#
loop_
_entity.id
_entity.type
_entity.pdbx_description
1 polymer ?
#
loop_
_entity_poly.entity_id
_entity_poly.type
_entity_poly.pdbx_seq_one_letter_code
_entity_poly.pdbx_strand_id
1 'polypeptide(L)'
;MSEAKRVDTGALVEAGADLDDIPVYLQRLQELTEEALPEKLNRFLDYLNRSSDDGVTQLLSHIDHEVLVIEARLSELNETMFRVDFQPDRYLRLDTKKVVHESLRTLEKAQRQLNAARFVDDNGESHYKALQVLVAQLRDACERNRTLGAKALLDPRFRLEFAVSVMDRQSGNVIESRTGSQGGSGGEKEIIASYVLTASLSYALCPAGSRYPLFGTIVLDEAFSRSSHAVAGRIIAALREFGLHAVFITPNKEMRLLRDHTRSAIVVHRRGQDSNMASLSWEELEQHSRRRENA
;
A
#
# COMPACT_ATOMS: atom_id res chain seq x y z
N MET A 1 -48.24 -17.16 39.87
CA MET A 1 -46.95 -17.87 39.71
C MET A 1 -46.66 -18.02 38.22
N SER A 2 -45.40 -17.86 37.82
CA SER A 2 -44.85 -18.02 36.46
C SER A 2 -44.85 -16.77 35.56
N GLU A 3 -43.86 -15.88 35.77
CA GLU A 3 -43.13 -15.20 34.68
C GLU A 3 -41.94 -14.41 35.26
N ALA A 4 -40.90 -15.09 35.73
CA ALA A 4 -39.66 -14.41 36.15
C ALA A 4 -38.42 -15.32 36.09
N LYS A 5 -38.32 -16.19 35.08
CA LYS A 5 -37.14 -17.06 34.87
C LYS A 5 -36.48 -16.85 33.51
N ARG A 6 -36.11 -15.61 33.18
CA ARG A 6 -35.35 -15.36 31.95
C ARG A 6 -34.30 -14.25 31.98
N VAL A 7 -34.03 -13.66 33.15
CA VAL A 7 -33.02 -12.62 33.31
C VAL A 7 -32.16 -13.01 34.52
N ASP A 8 -30.84 -12.94 34.37
CA ASP A 8 -29.85 -13.23 35.41
C ASP A 8 -30.28 -12.65 36.77
N THR A 9 -30.73 -13.50 37.69
CA THR A 9 -31.42 -13.06 38.92
C THR A 9 -30.47 -12.59 40.03
N GLY A 10 -29.15 -12.53 39.77
CA GLY A 10 -28.18 -11.92 40.67
C GLY A 10 -28.30 -12.37 42.14
N ALA A 11 -27.85 -11.55 43.09
CA ALA A 11 -27.84 -11.88 44.52
C ALA A 11 -29.22 -11.79 45.24
N LEU A 12 -30.31 -11.57 44.50
CA LEU A 12 -31.66 -11.35 45.03
C LEU A 12 -32.65 -12.45 44.61
N VAL A 13 -32.15 -13.61 44.16
CA VAL A 13 -32.99 -14.75 43.72
C VAL A 13 -33.94 -15.23 44.82
N GLU A 14 -33.57 -15.06 46.09
CA GLU A 14 -34.31 -15.55 47.26
C GLU A 14 -35.18 -14.48 47.93
N ALA A 15 -35.13 -13.21 47.49
CA ALA A 15 -35.97 -12.15 48.02
C ALA A 15 -37.39 -12.25 47.45
N GLY A 16 -38.41 -12.18 48.31
CA GLY A 16 -39.80 -12.10 47.89
C GLY A 16 -40.16 -10.73 47.30
N ALA A 17 -41.39 -10.59 46.80
CA ALA A 17 -41.89 -9.33 46.23
C ALA A 17 -42.84 -8.58 47.17
N ASP A 18 -42.90 -8.99 48.45
CA ASP A 18 -43.82 -8.43 49.42
C ASP A 18 -43.20 -7.22 50.15
N LEU A 19 -44.05 -6.40 50.77
CA LEU A 19 -43.60 -5.19 51.50
C LEU A 19 -42.62 -5.52 52.65
N ASP A 20 -42.71 -6.73 53.20
CA ASP A 20 -41.84 -7.20 54.27
C ASP A 20 -40.40 -7.47 53.79
N ASP A 21 -40.17 -7.61 52.48
CA ASP A 21 -38.85 -7.86 51.87
C ASP A 21 -38.05 -6.57 51.61
N ILE A 22 -38.65 -5.37 51.79
CA ILE A 22 -37.98 -4.06 51.63
C ILE A 22 -36.62 -3.98 52.34
N PRO A 23 -36.44 -4.47 53.59
CA PRO A 23 -35.16 -4.42 54.28
C PRO A 23 -34.05 -5.17 53.54
N VAL A 24 -34.37 -6.28 52.87
CA VAL A 24 -33.42 -7.10 52.10
C VAL A 24 -32.93 -6.32 50.87
N TYR A 25 -33.83 -5.62 50.18
CA TYR A 25 -33.47 -4.74 49.06
C TYR A 25 -32.64 -3.54 49.51
N LEU A 26 -32.96 -2.93 50.65
CA LEU A 26 -32.20 -1.82 51.22
C LEU A 26 -30.79 -2.26 51.64
N GLN A 27 -30.67 -3.42 52.29
CA GLN A 27 -29.37 -3.99 52.66
C GLN A 27 -28.53 -4.28 51.41
N ARG A 28 -29.13 -4.82 50.35
CA ARG A 28 -28.42 -5.08 49.11
C ARG A 28 -28.01 -3.80 48.38
N LEU A 29 -28.86 -2.78 48.39
CA LEU A 29 -28.51 -1.45 47.90
C LEU A 29 -27.32 -0.90 48.68
N GLN A 30 -27.29 -1.09 50.00
CA GLN A 30 -26.21 -0.65 50.85
C GLN A 30 -24.88 -1.34 50.52
N GLU A 31 -24.87 -2.68 50.42
CA GLU A 31 -23.70 -3.45 49.97
C GLU A 31 -23.23 -3.02 48.57
N LEU A 32 -24.16 -2.81 47.63
CA LEU A 32 -23.82 -2.34 46.29
C LEU A 32 -23.18 -0.96 46.34
N THR A 33 -23.73 -0.03 47.12
CA THR A 33 -23.29 1.37 47.15
C THR A 33 -21.99 1.55 47.94
N GLU A 34 -21.83 0.83 49.05
CA GLU A 34 -20.71 1.00 49.98
C GLU A 34 -19.53 0.06 49.69
N GLU A 35 -19.79 -1.19 49.30
CA GLU A 35 -18.73 -2.22 49.20
C GLU A 35 -18.38 -2.60 47.76
N ALA A 36 -19.37 -2.80 46.88
CA ALA A 36 -19.11 -3.41 45.57
C ALA A 36 -18.94 -2.40 44.41
N LEU A 37 -19.73 -1.33 44.38
CA LEU A 37 -19.72 -0.37 43.27
C LEU A 37 -18.48 0.52 43.26
N PRO A 38 -17.99 1.07 44.40
CA PRO A 38 -16.80 1.93 44.40
C PRO A 38 -15.55 1.19 43.90
N GLU A 39 -15.34 -0.04 44.34
CA GLU A 39 -14.20 -0.86 43.89
C GLU A 39 -14.30 -1.19 42.39
N LYS A 40 -15.49 -1.61 41.92
CA LYS A 40 -15.72 -1.90 40.50
C LYS A 40 -15.58 -0.67 39.62
N LEU A 41 -16.03 0.49 40.09
CA LEU A 41 -15.87 1.77 39.40
C LEU A 41 -14.39 2.10 39.29
N ASN A 42 -13.63 2.08 40.38
CA ASN A 42 -12.18 2.33 40.36
C ASN A 42 -11.46 1.38 39.40
N ARG A 43 -11.77 0.08 39.44
CA ARG A 43 -11.19 -0.90 38.52
C ARG A 43 -11.53 -0.62 37.05
N PHE A 44 -12.75 -0.17 36.78
CA PHE A 44 -13.17 0.23 35.43
C PHE A 44 -12.45 1.49 34.97
N LEU A 45 -12.28 2.49 35.84
CA LEU A 45 -11.52 3.71 35.55
C LEU A 45 -10.05 3.40 35.28
N ASP A 46 -9.43 2.55 36.09
CA ASP A 46 -8.06 2.08 35.87
C ASP A 46 -7.92 1.33 34.54
N TYR A 47 -8.89 0.48 34.21
CA TYR A 47 -8.92 -0.22 32.93
C TYR A 47 -9.08 0.75 31.74
N LEU A 48 -9.95 1.74 31.86
CA LEU A 48 -10.16 2.77 30.84
C LEU A 48 -8.90 3.58 30.58
N ASN A 49 -8.24 4.01 31.65
CA ASN A 49 -7.02 4.82 31.57
C ASN A 49 -5.81 4.03 31.07
N ARG A 50 -5.75 2.71 31.30
CA ARG A 50 -4.62 1.87 30.87
C ARG A 50 -4.85 1.14 29.54
N SER A 51 -5.93 0.37 29.42
CA SER A 51 -6.05 -0.65 28.36
C SER A 51 -6.75 -0.15 27.10
N SER A 52 -7.74 0.72 27.24
CA SER A 52 -8.53 1.19 26.08
C SER A 52 -7.77 2.24 25.26
N ASP A 53 -6.94 3.02 25.94
CA ASP A 53 -6.13 4.07 25.32
C ASP A 53 -4.98 3.54 24.50
N ASP A 54 -4.26 2.54 25.00
CA ASP A 54 -3.11 1.99 24.31
C ASP A 54 -3.50 1.43 22.94
N GLY A 55 -4.62 0.68 22.87
CA GLY A 55 -5.10 0.10 21.62
C GLY A 55 -5.54 1.13 20.58
N VAL A 56 -6.33 2.13 20.99
CA VAL A 56 -6.83 3.17 20.07
C VAL A 56 -5.70 4.11 19.65
N THR A 57 -4.83 4.50 20.57
CA THR A 57 -3.66 5.35 20.28
C THR A 57 -2.72 4.63 19.32
N GLN A 58 -2.45 3.34 19.55
CA GLN A 58 -1.64 2.52 18.66
C GLN A 58 -2.27 2.43 17.26
N LEU A 59 -3.57 2.17 17.16
CA LEU A 59 -4.27 2.13 15.87
C LEU A 59 -4.15 3.44 15.10
N LEU A 60 -4.39 4.58 15.76
CA LEU A 60 -4.27 5.91 15.13
C LEU A 60 -2.84 6.18 14.69
N SER A 61 -1.85 5.82 15.52
CA SER A 61 -0.44 5.94 15.17
C SER A 61 -0.09 5.08 13.95
N HIS A 62 -0.61 3.86 13.85
CA HIS A 62 -0.46 3.03 12.66
C HIS A 62 -1.09 3.69 11.43
N ILE A 63 -2.32 4.20 11.52
CA ILE A 63 -3.00 4.88 10.42
C ILE A 63 -2.15 6.04 9.88
N ASP A 64 -1.54 6.84 10.76
CA ASP A 64 -0.66 7.94 10.37
C ASP A 64 0.68 7.45 9.78
N HIS A 65 1.23 6.38 10.35
CA HIS A 65 2.52 5.82 9.91
C HIS A 65 2.46 5.19 8.51
N GLU A 66 1.34 4.59 8.11
CA GLU A 66 1.23 3.93 6.80
C GLU A 66 1.49 4.89 5.61
N VAL A 67 1.17 6.18 5.74
CA VAL A 67 1.51 7.16 4.69
C VAL A 67 3.02 7.34 4.58
N LEU A 68 3.73 7.41 5.72
CA LEU A 68 5.19 7.52 5.75
C LEU A 68 5.85 6.27 5.17
N VAL A 69 5.27 5.09 5.39
CA VAL A 69 5.73 3.84 4.78
C VAL A 69 5.66 3.90 3.26
N ILE A 70 4.57 4.43 2.69
CA ILE A 70 4.45 4.62 1.23
C ILE A 70 5.50 5.62 0.72
N GLU A 71 5.68 6.76 1.41
CA GLU A 71 6.66 7.78 1.03
C GLU A 71 8.11 7.23 1.06
N ALA A 72 8.45 6.46 2.10
CA ALA A 72 9.77 5.83 2.22
C ALA A 72 10.03 4.84 1.08
N ARG A 73 9.05 3.99 0.77
CA ARG A 73 9.14 3.02 -0.35
C ARG A 73 9.27 3.72 -1.70
N LEU A 74 8.58 4.84 -1.88
CA LEU A 74 8.71 5.63 -3.10
C LEU A 74 10.11 6.24 -3.24
N SER A 75 10.72 6.64 -2.13
CA SER A 75 12.10 7.12 -2.10
C SER A 75 13.08 6.05 -2.58
N GLU A 76 12.98 4.82 -2.07
CA GLU A 76 13.81 3.68 -2.52
C GLU A 76 13.63 3.40 -4.02
N LEU A 77 12.39 3.47 -4.50
CA LEU A 77 12.09 3.28 -5.92
C LEU A 77 12.71 4.39 -6.79
N ASN A 78 12.62 5.64 -6.33
CA ASN A 78 13.20 6.80 -7.01
C ASN A 78 14.73 6.74 -7.07
N GLU A 79 15.40 6.18 -6.07
CA GLU A 79 16.86 5.94 -6.10
C GLU A 79 17.25 5.01 -7.26
N THR A 80 16.43 4.00 -7.53
CA THR A 80 16.67 3.09 -8.66
C THR A 80 16.32 3.76 -9.98
N MET A 81 15.20 4.48 -10.05
CA MET A 81 14.79 5.23 -11.24
C MET A 81 15.79 6.32 -11.63
N PHE A 82 16.49 6.93 -10.66
CA PHE A 82 17.54 7.91 -10.92
C PHE A 82 18.70 7.32 -11.74
N ARG A 83 19.01 6.03 -11.60
CA ARG A 83 20.13 5.37 -12.30
C ARG A 83 19.85 5.09 -13.76
N VAL A 84 18.58 5.15 -14.16
CA VAL A 84 18.15 4.84 -15.52
C VAL A 84 17.80 6.13 -16.25
N ASP A 85 18.38 6.31 -17.43
CA ASP A 85 18.01 7.40 -18.31
C ASP A 85 16.65 7.14 -18.96
N PHE A 86 15.71 8.06 -18.77
CA PHE A 86 14.45 8.10 -19.51
C PHE A 86 14.66 8.76 -20.87
N GLN A 87 15.45 9.84 -20.92
CA GLN A 87 15.94 10.54 -22.10
C GLN A 87 17.39 10.96 -21.82
N PRO A 88 18.19 11.36 -22.84
CA PRO A 88 19.53 11.89 -22.58
C PRO A 88 19.49 12.98 -21.50
N ASP A 89 20.31 12.80 -20.46
CA ASP A 89 20.39 13.68 -19.28
C ASP A 89 19.08 13.89 -18.51
N ARG A 90 18.10 12.97 -18.62
CA ARG A 90 16.81 13.07 -17.92
C ARG A 90 16.37 11.74 -17.32
N TYR A 91 15.80 11.80 -16.13
CA TYR A 91 15.26 10.64 -15.42
C TYR A 91 13.81 10.87 -14.99
N LEU A 92 13.11 9.77 -14.68
CA LEU A 92 11.77 9.85 -14.12
C LEU A 92 11.83 9.82 -12.59
N ARG A 93 10.96 10.60 -11.96
CA ARG A 93 10.73 10.57 -10.51
C ARG A 93 9.25 10.44 -10.23
N LEU A 94 8.90 9.57 -9.30
CA LEU A 94 7.55 9.47 -8.76
C LEU A 94 7.41 10.43 -7.59
N ASP A 95 6.45 11.34 -7.71
CA ASP A 95 6.14 12.35 -6.69
C ASP A 95 4.81 12.00 -6.02
N THR A 96 4.71 12.29 -4.72
CA THR A 96 3.48 12.17 -3.94
C THR A 96 3.09 13.47 -3.30
N LYS A 97 1.79 13.75 -3.29
CA LYS A 97 1.20 14.88 -2.57
C LYS A 97 0.16 14.37 -1.58
N LYS A 98 0.25 14.83 -0.32
CA LYS A 98 -0.74 14.49 0.71
C LYS A 98 -2.08 15.13 0.39
N VAL A 99 -3.13 14.33 0.40
CA VAL A 99 -4.51 14.76 0.24
C VAL A 99 -5.22 14.59 1.57
N VAL A 100 -5.68 15.69 2.14
CA VAL A 100 -6.38 15.69 3.43
C VAL A 100 -7.88 15.75 3.18
N HIS A 101 -8.54 14.61 3.34
CA HIS A 101 -10.00 14.53 3.29
C HIS A 101 -10.63 15.09 4.58
N GLU A 102 -11.85 15.61 4.50
CA GLU A 102 -12.57 16.17 5.66
C GLU A 102 -12.73 15.14 6.79
N SER A 103 -13.02 13.88 6.45
CA SER A 103 -13.15 12.78 7.42
C SER A 103 -11.88 12.59 8.28
N LEU A 104 -10.69 12.82 7.70
CA LEU A 104 -9.43 12.73 8.44
C LEU A 104 -9.29 13.90 9.42
N ARG A 105 -9.67 15.12 9.01
CA ARG A 105 -9.70 16.29 9.91
C ARG A 105 -10.67 16.10 11.07
N THR A 106 -11.81 15.49 10.82
CA THR A 106 -12.78 15.15 11.87
C THR A 106 -12.21 14.15 12.86
N LEU A 107 -11.50 13.12 12.37
CA LEU A 107 -10.81 12.14 13.20
C LEU A 107 -9.69 12.78 14.03
N GLU A 108 -8.84 13.61 13.42
CA GLU A 108 -7.79 14.36 14.13
C GLU A 108 -8.36 15.26 15.23
N LYS A 109 -9.51 15.90 14.97
CA LYS A 109 -10.20 16.71 15.98
C LYS A 109 -10.70 15.84 17.14
N ALA A 110 -11.29 14.68 16.84
CA ALA A 110 -11.72 13.72 17.86
C ALA A 110 -10.54 13.19 18.69
N GLN A 111 -9.39 12.93 18.05
CA GLN A 111 -8.16 12.52 18.73
C GLN A 111 -7.61 13.62 19.65
N ARG A 112 -7.60 14.88 19.21
CA ARG A 112 -7.22 16.01 20.06
C ARG A 112 -8.17 16.18 21.24
N GLN A 113 -9.46 15.97 21.04
CA GLN A 113 -10.45 16.00 22.12
C GLN A 113 -10.23 14.86 23.12
N LEU A 114 -9.94 13.64 22.65
CA LEU A 114 -9.58 12.50 23.50
C LEU A 114 -8.35 12.83 24.36
N ASN A 115 -7.29 13.36 23.74
CA ASN A 115 -6.08 13.76 24.44
C ASN A 115 -6.32 14.87 25.47
N ALA A 116 -7.20 15.84 25.18
CA ALA A 116 -7.55 16.90 26.12
C ALA A 116 -8.42 16.39 27.28
N ALA A 117 -9.36 15.48 26.99
CA ALA A 117 -10.28 14.91 27.98
C ALA A 117 -9.56 14.09 29.07
N ARG A 118 -8.34 13.60 28.80
CA ARG A 118 -7.48 12.94 29.80
C ARG A 118 -7.10 13.81 30.99
N PHE A 119 -7.09 15.13 30.83
CA PHE A 119 -6.69 16.06 31.89
C PHE A 119 -7.89 16.64 32.66
N VAL A 120 -9.11 16.21 32.33
CA VAL A 120 -10.32 16.64 33.02
C VAL A 120 -10.52 15.76 34.25
N ASP A 121 -10.66 16.39 35.42
CA ASP A 121 -10.91 15.70 36.68
C ASP A 121 -12.42 15.43 36.87
N ASP A 122 -12.94 14.48 36.08
CA ASP A 122 -14.36 14.08 36.08
C ASP A 122 -14.55 12.57 36.20
N ASN A 123 -13.64 11.89 36.91
CA ASN A 123 -13.60 10.42 36.97
C ASN A 123 -13.62 9.76 35.58
N GLY A 124 -12.99 10.36 34.57
CA GLY A 124 -12.83 9.77 33.24
C GLY A 124 -14.09 9.71 32.38
N GLU A 125 -15.18 10.40 32.77
CA GLU A 125 -16.42 10.43 32.01
C GLU A 125 -16.23 11.14 30.65
N SER A 126 -15.59 12.31 30.65
CA SER A 126 -15.24 13.04 29.42
C SER A 126 -14.33 12.22 28.53
N HIS A 127 -13.38 11.53 29.13
CA HIS A 127 -12.45 10.66 28.43
C HIS A 127 -13.17 9.50 27.72
N TYR A 128 -14.05 8.80 28.45
CA TYR A 128 -14.87 7.72 27.89
C TYR A 128 -15.79 8.22 26.76
N LYS A 129 -16.44 9.37 26.93
CA LYS A 129 -17.29 9.97 25.88
C LYS A 129 -16.48 10.32 24.63
N ALA A 130 -15.31 10.91 24.78
CA ALA A 130 -14.43 11.22 23.66
C ALA A 130 -13.98 9.94 22.93
N LEU A 131 -13.63 8.89 23.67
CA LEU A 131 -13.26 7.59 23.12
C LEU A 131 -14.42 6.96 22.35
N GLN A 132 -15.63 7.00 22.91
CA GLN A 132 -16.83 6.47 22.28
C GLN A 132 -17.13 7.15 20.94
N VAL A 133 -16.96 8.47 20.85
CA VAL A 133 -17.12 9.23 19.60
C VAL A 133 -16.10 8.77 18.55
N LEU A 134 -14.84 8.60 18.95
CA LEU A 134 -13.78 8.16 18.04
C LEU A 134 -14.03 6.73 17.54
N VAL A 135 -14.35 5.79 18.43
CA VAL A 135 -14.68 4.40 18.07
C VAL A 135 -15.91 4.34 17.17
N ALA A 136 -16.92 5.19 17.41
CA ALA A 136 -18.09 5.26 16.55
C ALA A 136 -17.73 5.73 15.12
N GLN A 137 -16.86 6.74 14.97
CA GLN A 137 -16.39 7.19 13.66
C GLN A 137 -15.64 6.09 12.89
N LEU A 138 -14.75 5.36 13.58
CA LEU A 138 -14.02 4.25 12.98
C LEU A 138 -14.96 3.11 12.56
N ARG A 139 -15.91 2.74 13.41
CA ARG A 139 -16.93 1.73 13.10
C ARG A 139 -17.77 2.13 11.89
N ASP A 140 -18.22 3.39 11.84
CA ASP A 140 -18.97 3.93 10.71
C ASP A 140 -18.18 3.86 9.40
N ALA A 141 -16.87 4.13 9.45
CA ALA A 141 -16.00 3.99 8.29
C ALA A 141 -15.87 2.53 7.84
N CYS A 142 -15.79 1.59 8.78
CA CYS A 142 -15.77 0.15 8.47
C CYS A 142 -17.07 -0.32 7.81
N GLU A 143 -18.21 0.11 8.34
CA GLU A 143 -19.54 -0.24 7.79
C GLU A 143 -19.77 0.40 6.42
N ARG A 144 -19.29 1.64 6.22
CA ARG A 144 -19.46 2.42 4.98
C ARG A 144 -18.19 2.47 4.13
N ASN A 145 -17.44 1.36 4.09
CA ASN A 145 -16.11 1.26 3.44
C ASN A 145 -16.06 1.62 1.93
N ARG A 146 -17.21 1.72 1.26
CA ARG A 146 -17.28 2.12 -0.16
C ARG A 146 -17.23 3.63 -0.36
N THR A 147 -17.57 4.41 0.66
CA THR A 147 -17.58 5.88 0.59
C THR A 147 -16.16 6.43 0.52
N LEU A 148 -15.99 7.57 -0.17
CA LEU A 148 -14.67 8.21 -0.30
C LEU A 148 -14.08 8.60 1.06
N GLY A 149 -14.94 9.08 1.98
CA GLY A 149 -14.52 9.43 3.35
C GLY A 149 -14.02 8.23 4.15
N ALA A 150 -14.72 7.10 4.10
CA ALA A 150 -14.27 5.86 4.74
C ALA A 150 -12.96 5.34 4.14
N LYS A 151 -12.83 5.38 2.81
CA LYS A 151 -11.58 5.00 2.13
C LYS A 151 -10.42 5.91 2.51
N ALA A 152 -10.62 7.23 2.55
CA ALA A 152 -9.59 8.15 2.99
C ALA A 152 -9.15 7.92 4.44
N LEU A 153 -10.04 7.41 5.29
CA LEU A 153 -9.75 7.13 6.69
C LEU A 153 -9.04 5.78 6.89
N LEU A 154 -9.49 4.72 6.19
CA LEU A 154 -9.00 3.35 6.40
C LEU A 154 -7.90 2.92 5.42
N ASP A 155 -7.76 3.59 4.27
CA ASP A 155 -6.82 3.23 3.22
C ASP A 155 -5.84 4.40 2.95
N PRO A 156 -4.54 4.26 3.27
CA PRO A 156 -3.53 5.29 3.05
C PRO A 156 -3.40 5.71 1.58
N ARG A 157 -3.77 4.86 0.62
CA ARG A 157 -3.68 5.17 -0.81
C ARG A 157 -4.62 6.28 -1.23
N PHE A 158 -5.73 6.49 -0.50
CA PHE A 158 -6.68 7.58 -0.75
C PHE A 158 -6.27 8.89 -0.07
N ARG A 159 -5.15 8.90 0.66
CA ARG A 159 -4.56 10.08 1.30
C ARG A 159 -3.37 10.63 0.51
N LEU A 160 -3.09 10.05 -0.66
CA LEU A 160 -1.98 10.42 -1.52
C LEU A 160 -2.47 10.62 -2.96
N GLU A 161 -1.98 11.68 -3.59
CA GLU A 161 -2.05 11.87 -5.03
C GLU A 161 -0.65 11.60 -5.61
N PHE A 162 -0.60 10.82 -6.68
CA PHE A 162 0.66 10.42 -7.33
C PHE A 162 0.86 11.19 -8.62
N ALA A 163 2.10 11.58 -8.88
CA ALA A 163 2.53 12.19 -10.13
C ALA A 163 3.83 11.57 -10.62
N VAL A 164 4.06 11.64 -11.92
CA VAL A 164 5.33 11.29 -12.55
C VAL A 164 5.95 12.56 -13.09
N SER A 165 7.16 12.87 -12.66
CA SER A 165 7.92 14.03 -13.09
C SER A 165 9.15 13.62 -13.91
N VAL A 166 9.37 14.33 -15.01
CA VAL A 166 10.61 14.26 -15.79
C VAL A 166 11.57 15.26 -15.20
N MET A 167 12.73 14.77 -14.77
CA MET A 167 13.74 15.55 -14.07
C MET A 167 14.96 15.75 -14.96
N ASP A 168 15.52 16.95 -14.94
CA ASP A 168 16.84 17.21 -15.52
C ASP A 168 17.94 16.68 -14.60
N ARG A 169 18.89 15.92 -15.14
CA ARG A 169 19.93 15.25 -14.35
C ARG A 169 20.98 16.21 -13.79
N GLN A 170 21.29 17.29 -14.53
CA GLN A 170 22.35 18.23 -14.14
C GLN A 170 21.86 19.26 -13.14
N SER A 171 20.70 19.86 -13.42
CA SER A 171 20.13 20.93 -12.61
C SER A 171 19.20 20.42 -11.50
N GLY A 172 18.69 19.20 -11.60
CA GLY A 172 17.71 18.66 -10.66
C GLY A 172 16.32 19.30 -10.76
N ASN A 173 16.08 20.11 -11.79
CA ASN A 173 14.81 20.80 -12.00
C ASN A 173 13.75 19.88 -12.62
N VAL A 174 12.49 20.14 -12.27
CA VAL A 174 11.33 19.50 -12.91
C VAL A 174 11.15 20.12 -14.29
N ILE A 175 11.25 19.29 -15.33
CA ILE A 175 10.98 19.70 -16.72
C ILE A 175 9.47 19.65 -16.99
N GLU A 176 8.84 18.55 -16.57
CA GLU A 176 7.42 18.29 -16.80
C GLU A 176 6.89 17.38 -15.70
N SER A 177 5.63 17.55 -15.30
CA SER A 177 4.96 16.67 -14.33
C SER A 177 3.58 16.25 -14.84
N ARG A 178 3.20 15.00 -14.57
CA ARG A 178 1.96 14.38 -15.04
C ARG A 178 1.26 13.64 -13.90
N THR A 179 0.00 13.98 -13.63
CA THR A 179 -0.84 13.31 -12.63
C THR A 179 -1.78 12.26 -13.22
N GLY A 180 -1.78 12.11 -14.56
CA GLY A 180 -2.63 11.14 -15.24
C GLY A 180 -2.24 10.95 -16.70
N SER A 181 -3.06 10.20 -17.43
CA SER A 181 -2.86 9.90 -18.85
C SER A 181 -3.20 11.06 -19.80
N GLN A 182 -3.58 12.22 -19.26
CA GLN A 182 -3.92 13.42 -20.03
C GLN A 182 -2.66 14.28 -20.27
N GLY A 183 -2.28 14.46 -21.53
CA GLY A 183 -1.07 15.19 -21.94
C GLY A 183 0.10 14.30 -22.42
N GLY A 184 0.78 14.70 -23.51
CA GLY A 184 1.90 13.99 -24.15
C GLY A 184 1.54 13.20 -25.42
N SER A 185 2.55 12.86 -26.24
CA SER A 185 2.40 11.98 -27.41
C SER A 185 2.08 10.55 -26.97
N GLY A 186 1.27 9.81 -27.74
CA GLY A 186 0.88 8.43 -27.42
C GLY A 186 2.09 7.50 -27.15
N GLY A 187 3.18 7.67 -27.90
CA GLY A 187 4.40 6.90 -27.72
C GLY A 187 5.16 7.21 -26.43
N GLU A 188 5.17 8.48 -25.97
CA GLU A 188 5.83 8.83 -24.70
C GLU A 188 5.08 8.27 -23.49
N LYS A 189 3.75 8.22 -23.56
CA LYS A 189 2.91 7.62 -22.52
C LYS A 189 3.21 6.13 -22.35
N GLU A 190 3.37 5.42 -23.47
CA GLU A 190 3.69 4.00 -23.45
C GLU A 190 5.06 3.74 -22.83
N ILE A 191 6.06 4.57 -23.14
CA ILE A 191 7.41 4.47 -22.55
C ILE A 191 7.37 4.74 -21.05
N ILE A 192 6.72 5.83 -20.61
CA ILE A 192 6.61 6.15 -19.18
C ILE A 192 5.87 5.05 -18.43
N ALA A 193 4.75 4.56 -18.98
CA ALA A 193 4.00 3.47 -18.37
C ALA A 193 4.85 2.20 -18.26
N SER A 194 5.63 1.86 -19.29
CA SER A 194 6.54 0.71 -19.27
C SER A 194 7.63 0.86 -18.21
N TYR A 195 8.19 2.06 -18.05
CA TYR A 195 9.18 2.36 -17.00
C TYR A 195 8.60 2.24 -15.60
N VAL A 196 7.45 2.88 -15.34
CA VAL A 196 6.80 2.84 -14.03
C VAL A 196 6.34 1.42 -13.69
N LEU A 197 5.83 0.68 -14.67
CA LEU A 197 5.46 -0.72 -14.52
C LEU A 197 6.68 -1.58 -14.17
N THR A 198 7.79 -1.42 -14.90
CA THR A 198 9.05 -2.13 -14.64
C THR A 198 9.55 -1.87 -13.22
N ALA A 199 9.59 -0.60 -12.82
CA ALA A 199 10.01 -0.19 -11.49
C ALA A 199 9.09 -0.80 -10.41
N SER A 200 7.78 -0.77 -10.64
CA SER A 200 6.78 -1.33 -9.73
C SER A 200 6.90 -2.87 -9.61
N LEU A 201 7.15 -3.57 -10.71
CA LEU A 201 7.38 -5.02 -10.74
C LEU A 201 8.64 -5.39 -9.96
N SER A 202 9.74 -4.69 -10.23
CA SER A 202 11.00 -4.87 -9.49
C SER A 202 10.78 -4.74 -8.00
N TYR A 203 10.07 -3.70 -7.58
CA TYR A 203 9.75 -3.46 -6.19
C TYR A 203 8.87 -4.57 -5.60
N ALA A 204 7.78 -4.94 -6.28
CA ALA A 204 6.83 -5.95 -5.80
C ALA A 204 7.43 -7.37 -5.71
N LEU A 205 8.39 -7.69 -6.56
CA LEU A 205 9.07 -8.98 -6.62
C LEU A 205 10.31 -9.04 -5.71
N CYS A 206 10.68 -7.93 -5.08
CA CYS A 206 11.80 -7.85 -4.17
C CYS A 206 11.37 -8.21 -2.74
N PRO A 207 11.99 -9.21 -2.09
CA PRO A 207 11.72 -9.47 -0.68
C PRO A 207 12.26 -8.32 0.19
N ALA A 208 11.69 -8.14 1.37
CA ALA A 208 12.11 -7.10 2.31
C ALA A 208 13.62 -7.21 2.62
N GLY A 209 14.33 -6.09 2.46
CA GLY A 209 15.79 -6.02 2.69
C GLY A 209 16.65 -6.50 1.50
N SER A 210 16.06 -6.97 0.41
CA SER A 210 16.78 -7.23 -0.83
C SER A 210 16.73 -6.01 -1.75
N ARG A 211 17.75 -5.90 -2.62
CA ARG A 211 17.81 -4.91 -3.70
C ARG A 211 17.31 -5.45 -5.03
N TYR A 212 17.22 -6.77 -5.17
CA TYR A 212 16.86 -7.43 -6.42
C TYR A 212 15.74 -8.46 -6.22
N PRO A 213 14.86 -8.62 -7.23
CA PRO A 213 13.80 -9.60 -7.19
C PRO A 213 14.36 -11.03 -7.19
N LEU A 214 13.75 -11.93 -6.40
CA LEU A 214 14.13 -13.35 -6.38
C LEU A 214 13.77 -14.06 -7.69
N PHE A 215 12.59 -13.74 -8.22
CA PHE A 215 12.10 -14.21 -9.50
C PHE A 215 11.65 -12.99 -10.31
N GLY A 216 12.47 -12.60 -11.28
CA GLY A 216 12.26 -11.38 -12.07
C GLY A 216 12.12 -11.65 -13.57
N THR A 217 11.76 -12.87 -13.99
CA THR A 217 11.62 -13.14 -15.43
C THR A 217 10.33 -12.53 -15.96
N ILE A 218 10.44 -11.63 -16.93
CA ILE A 218 9.32 -11.00 -17.61
C ILE A 218 9.32 -11.42 -19.08
N VAL A 219 8.14 -11.69 -19.63
CA VAL A 219 7.97 -12.03 -21.05
C VAL A 219 7.27 -10.87 -21.74
N LEU A 220 7.90 -10.33 -22.77
CA LEU A 220 7.41 -9.19 -23.54
C LEU A 220 7.07 -9.66 -24.95
N ASP A 221 5.78 -9.79 -25.23
CA ASP A 221 5.27 -10.11 -26.57
C ASP A 221 5.24 -8.87 -27.47
N GLU A 222 5.50 -9.08 -28.76
CA GLU A 222 5.66 -8.02 -29.77
C GLU A 222 6.60 -6.87 -29.32
N ALA A 223 7.68 -7.23 -28.62
CA ALA A 223 8.57 -6.26 -28.02
C ALA A 223 9.15 -5.29 -29.07
N PHE A 224 9.05 -4.01 -28.77
CA PHE A 224 9.60 -2.88 -29.55
C PHE A 224 9.07 -2.74 -30.99
N SER A 225 7.92 -3.36 -31.32
CA SER A 225 7.34 -3.35 -32.67
C SER A 225 7.05 -1.95 -33.26
N ARG A 226 6.89 -0.94 -32.40
CA ARG A 226 6.64 0.47 -32.77
C ARG A 226 7.64 1.45 -32.14
N SER A 227 8.68 0.96 -31.49
CA SER A 227 9.63 1.77 -30.73
C SER A 227 10.91 2.01 -31.53
N SER A 228 11.52 3.18 -31.39
CA SER A 228 12.84 3.43 -31.99
C SER A 228 13.94 2.65 -31.27
N HIS A 229 15.04 2.34 -31.97
CA HIS A 229 16.19 1.64 -31.38
C HIS A 229 16.71 2.30 -30.09
N ALA A 230 16.79 3.64 -30.07
CA ALA A 230 17.24 4.39 -28.91
C ALA A 230 16.28 4.28 -27.72
N VAL A 231 14.96 4.17 -27.95
CA VAL A 231 13.96 3.96 -26.88
C VAL A 231 14.05 2.53 -26.34
N ALA A 232 14.12 1.55 -27.23
CA ALA A 232 14.19 0.16 -26.83
C ALA A 232 15.45 -0.16 -26.01
N GLY A 233 16.62 0.33 -26.44
CA GLY A 233 17.85 0.15 -25.67
C GLY A 233 17.77 0.74 -24.25
N ARG A 234 17.11 1.89 -24.09
CA ARG A 234 16.83 2.50 -22.78
C ARG A 234 15.92 1.63 -21.91
N ILE A 235 14.83 1.10 -22.47
CA ILE A 235 13.94 0.17 -21.77
C ILE A 235 14.71 -1.08 -21.33
N ILE A 236 15.53 -1.67 -22.21
CA ILE A 236 16.30 -2.87 -21.86
C ILE A 236 17.35 -2.58 -20.77
N ALA A 237 18.00 -1.42 -20.82
CA ALA A 237 18.89 -0.95 -19.76
C ALA A 237 18.13 -0.77 -18.43
N ALA A 238 16.91 -0.24 -18.47
CA ALA A 238 16.03 -0.13 -17.30
C ALA A 238 15.75 -1.50 -16.70
N LEU A 239 15.26 -2.46 -17.49
CA LEU A 239 14.95 -3.82 -17.05
C LEU A 239 16.15 -4.46 -16.32
N ARG A 240 17.36 -4.25 -16.86
CA ARG A 240 18.61 -4.73 -16.25
C ARG A 240 18.92 -4.06 -14.92
N GLU A 241 18.80 -2.73 -14.82
CA GLU A 241 19.05 -2.00 -13.57
C GLU A 241 18.05 -2.40 -12.47
N PHE A 242 16.81 -2.65 -12.85
CA PHE A 242 15.75 -3.19 -12.00
C PHE A 242 15.92 -4.70 -11.68
N GLY A 243 16.99 -5.36 -12.16
CA GLY A 243 17.24 -6.77 -11.90
C GLY A 243 16.22 -7.72 -12.52
N LEU A 244 15.49 -7.28 -13.54
CA LEU A 244 14.51 -8.08 -14.25
C LEU A 244 15.15 -8.78 -15.45
N HIS A 245 14.85 -10.07 -15.60
CA HIS A 245 15.32 -10.90 -16.70
C HIS A 245 14.26 -10.91 -17.81
N ALA A 246 14.53 -10.20 -18.90
CA ALA A 246 13.56 -10.04 -19.98
C ALA A 246 13.70 -11.11 -21.06
N VAL A 247 12.58 -11.76 -21.40
CA VAL A 247 12.41 -12.63 -22.56
C VAL A 247 11.59 -11.89 -23.60
N PHE A 248 12.23 -11.50 -24.70
CA PHE A 248 11.57 -10.76 -25.78
C PHE A 248 11.06 -11.72 -26.84
N ILE A 249 9.79 -11.57 -27.23
CA ILE A 249 9.19 -12.24 -28.37
C ILE A 249 8.98 -11.16 -29.42
N THR A 250 9.63 -11.33 -30.58
CA THR A 250 9.53 -10.36 -31.67
C THR A 250 9.55 -11.06 -33.03
N PRO A 251 8.81 -10.57 -34.02
CA PRO A 251 9.04 -10.95 -35.41
C PRO A 251 10.40 -10.45 -35.89
N ASN A 252 10.97 -11.06 -36.94
CA ASN A 252 12.35 -10.84 -37.44
C ASN A 252 12.83 -9.38 -37.67
N LYS A 253 11.95 -8.38 -37.58
CA LYS A 253 12.22 -6.97 -37.92
C LYS A 253 13.17 -6.27 -36.94
N GLU A 254 13.25 -6.70 -35.67
CA GLU A 254 14.00 -5.99 -34.61
C GLU A 254 15.23 -6.77 -34.08
N MET A 255 15.67 -7.81 -34.79
CA MET A 255 16.74 -8.71 -34.32
C MET A 255 18.09 -8.02 -34.06
N ARG A 256 18.43 -6.98 -34.82
CA ARG A 256 19.70 -6.25 -34.65
C ARG A 256 19.79 -5.57 -33.30
N LEU A 257 18.72 -4.88 -32.91
CA LEU A 257 18.60 -4.20 -31.62
C LEU A 257 18.66 -5.16 -30.45
N LEU A 258 17.89 -6.25 -30.52
CA LEU A 258 17.87 -7.22 -29.44
C LEU A 258 19.19 -7.97 -29.30
N ARG A 259 19.93 -8.17 -30.39
CA ARG A 259 21.25 -8.82 -30.36
C ARG A 259 22.23 -8.09 -29.45
N ASP A 260 22.23 -6.76 -29.45
CA ASP A 260 23.15 -5.96 -28.61
C ASP A 260 22.87 -6.11 -27.11
N HIS A 261 21.66 -6.56 -26.75
CA HIS A 261 21.20 -6.63 -25.37
C HIS A 261 20.88 -8.04 -24.87
N THR A 262 20.93 -9.06 -25.74
CA THR A 262 20.64 -10.46 -25.42
C THR A 262 21.87 -11.34 -25.68
N ARG A 263 21.92 -12.54 -25.11
CA ARG A 263 23.03 -13.50 -25.33
C ARG A 263 22.69 -14.57 -26.37
N SER A 264 21.42 -14.88 -26.50
CA SER A 264 20.92 -15.98 -27.32
C SER A 264 19.53 -15.68 -27.84
N ALA A 265 19.14 -16.36 -28.91
CA ALA A 265 17.79 -16.35 -29.43
C ALA A 265 17.26 -17.77 -29.57
N ILE A 266 15.95 -17.91 -29.41
CA ILE A 266 15.21 -19.11 -29.80
C ILE A 266 14.47 -18.75 -31.08
N VAL A 267 14.90 -19.34 -32.19
CA VAL A 267 14.28 -19.13 -33.50
C VAL A 267 13.20 -20.17 -33.68
N VAL A 268 11.96 -19.70 -33.82
CA VAL A 268 10.80 -20.55 -34.11
C VAL A 268 10.45 -20.41 -35.60
N HIS A 269 10.43 -21.54 -36.31
CA HIS A 269 10.09 -21.60 -37.72
C HIS A 269 8.93 -22.57 -37.96
N ARG A 270 7.87 -22.07 -38.60
CA ARG A 270 6.72 -22.88 -39.00
C ARG A 270 6.92 -23.45 -40.40
N ARG A 271 6.88 -24.77 -40.54
CA ARG A 271 6.92 -25.47 -41.83
C ARG A 271 5.60 -26.24 -42.02
N GLY A 272 4.67 -25.67 -42.79
CA GLY A 272 3.33 -26.24 -42.92
C GLY A 272 2.53 -26.14 -41.62
N GLN A 273 2.08 -27.28 -41.08
CA GLN A 273 1.36 -27.34 -39.80
C GLN A 273 2.29 -27.50 -38.58
N ASP A 274 3.57 -27.79 -38.80
CA ASP A 274 4.52 -28.04 -37.71
C ASP A 274 5.35 -26.80 -37.38
N SER A 275 5.55 -26.54 -36.09
CA SER A 275 6.47 -25.53 -35.58
C SER A 275 7.75 -26.20 -35.09
N ASN A 276 8.88 -25.78 -35.64
CA ASN A 276 10.20 -26.22 -35.22
C ASN A 276 10.91 -25.09 -34.48
N MET A 277 11.79 -25.42 -33.55
CA MET A 277 12.60 -24.45 -32.83
C MET A 277 14.08 -24.82 -32.82
N ALA A 278 14.93 -23.81 -32.82
CA ALA A 278 16.36 -23.93 -32.59
C ALA A 278 16.81 -22.85 -31.60
N SER A 279 17.61 -23.24 -30.62
CA SER A 279 18.28 -22.31 -29.71
C SER A 279 19.70 -22.06 -30.22
N LEU A 280 20.08 -20.78 -30.33
CA LEU A 280 21.37 -20.36 -30.85
C LEU A 280 21.87 -19.18 -30.00
N SER A 281 23.12 -19.24 -29.54
CA SER A 281 23.82 -18.07 -29.03
C SER A 281 24.35 -17.21 -30.18
N TRP A 282 24.53 -15.91 -29.93
CA TRP A 282 25.11 -15.02 -30.95
C TRP A 282 26.55 -15.38 -31.29
N GLU A 283 27.30 -15.91 -30.32
CA GLU A 283 28.68 -16.38 -30.50
C GLU A 283 28.76 -17.60 -31.43
N GLU A 284 27.90 -18.60 -31.23
CA GLU A 284 27.82 -19.78 -32.11
C GLU A 284 27.49 -19.38 -33.56
N LEU A 285 26.61 -18.40 -33.73
CA LEU A 285 26.21 -17.91 -35.05
C LEU A 285 27.36 -17.20 -35.78
N GLU A 286 28.14 -16.39 -35.07
CA GLU A 286 29.36 -15.77 -35.61
C GLU A 286 30.42 -16.80 -36.01
N GLN A 287 30.65 -17.82 -35.16
CA GLN A 287 31.59 -18.91 -35.47
C GLN A 287 31.17 -19.68 -36.74
N HIS A 288 29.87 -19.95 -36.90
CA HIS A 288 29.34 -20.58 -38.10
C HIS A 288 29.50 -19.71 -39.36
N SER A 289 29.31 -18.39 -39.25
CA SER A 289 29.51 -17.46 -40.37
C SER A 289 30.98 -17.45 -40.81
N ARG A 290 31.92 -17.32 -39.86
CA ARG A 290 33.36 -17.32 -40.15
C ARG A 290 33.84 -18.63 -40.77
N ARG A 291 33.30 -19.77 -40.35
CA ARG A 291 33.61 -21.09 -40.96
C ARG A 291 33.10 -21.21 -42.40
N ARG A 292 32.00 -20.53 -42.74
CA ARG A 292 31.46 -20.49 -44.11
C ARG A 292 32.19 -19.53 -45.03
N GLU A 293 32.74 -18.43 -44.52
CA GLU A 293 33.53 -17.49 -45.31
C GLU A 293 34.95 -18.01 -45.60
N ASN A 294 35.47 -18.89 -44.73
CA ASN A 294 36.78 -19.53 -44.90
C ASN A 294 36.74 -20.87 -45.65
N ALA A 295 35.57 -21.29 -46.16
CA ALA A 295 35.34 -22.53 -46.90
C ALA A 295 34.94 -22.21 -48.34
#